data_AF-C5B179-F1
#
_entry.id   AF-C5B179-F1
#
_cell.length_a   1.000
_cell.length_b   1.000
_cell.length_c   1.000
_cell.angle_alpha   90.00
_cell.angle_beta   90.00
_cell.angle_gamma   90.00
#
_symmetry.space_group_name_H-M   'P 1'
#
loop_
_entity.id
_entity.type
_entity.pdbx_description
1 polymer ?
#
loop_
_entity_poly.entity_id
_entity_poly.type
_entity_poly.pdbx_seq_one_letter_code
_entity_poly.pdbx_strand_id
1 'polypeptide(L)'
;MAQPPNSNVPIAEPQSGRCTIAWQAFFAALSGQGAAKSTIIAPDGSPYTYTAPSGGHLVVQGEITGLALIRGRDPIALAPSLSMIPLSKGDRAVLTYTAAPGLVFLPA
;
A
#
# COMPACT_ATOMS: atom_id res chain seq x y z
N MET A 1 -14.19 -11.06 15.29
CA MET A 1 -15.35 -10.25 14.85
C MET A 1 -14.97 -8.79 14.92
N ALA A 2 -15.38 -7.97 13.94
CA ALA A 2 -15.16 -6.53 14.02
C ALA A 2 -15.96 -5.96 15.20
N GLN A 3 -15.31 -5.18 16.06
CA GLN A 3 -16.00 -4.53 17.17
C GLN A 3 -16.63 -3.23 16.67
N PRO A 4 -17.91 -2.96 16.97
CA PRO A 4 -18.53 -1.68 16.62
C PRO A 4 -17.80 -0.53 17.35
N PRO A 5 -17.77 0.67 16.76
CA PRO A 5 -17.29 1.87 17.45
C PRO A 5 -18.01 2.10 18.77
N ASN A 6 -17.39 2.88 19.66
CA ASN A 6 -18.06 3.28 20.90
C ASN A 6 -19.35 4.07 20.59
N SER A 7 -20.32 4.02 21.50
CA SER A 7 -21.63 4.65 21.31
C SER A 7 -21.60 6.18 21.17
N ASN A 8 -20.46 6.81 21.50
CA ASN A 8 -20.29 8.25 21.40
C ASN A 8 -19.78 8.69 20.02
N VAL A 9 -19.41 7.74 19.15
CA VAL A 9 -19.04 8.04 17.75
C VAL A 9 -20.31 8.01 16.91
N PRO A 10 -20.74 9.14 16.32
CA PRO A 10 -21.93 9.17 15.49
C PRO A 10 -21.73 8.35 14.21
N ILE A 11 -22.80 7.71 13.74
CA ILE A 11 -22.76 6.93 12.49
C ILE A 11 -22.49 7.84 11.30
N ALA A 12 -23.10 9.02 11.29
CA ALA A 12 -22.95 10.02 10.23
C ALA A 12 -22.33 11.32 10.75
N GLU A 13 -21.49 11.94 9.91
CA GLU A 13 -20.97 13.28 10.16
C GLU A 13 -22.10 14.32 10.07
N PRO A 14 -22.21 15.23 11.06
CA PRO A 14 -23.27 16.24 11.07
C PRO A 14 -23.27 17.18 9.86
N GLN A 15 -22.11 17.43 9.26
CA GLN A 15 -21.93 18.41 8.19
C GLN A 15 -22.17 17.81 6.80
N SER A 16 -21.75 16.56 6.58
CA SER A 16 -21.72 15.94 5.26
C SER A 16 -22.80 14.86 5.09
N GLY A 17 -23.39 14.38 6.19
CA GLY A 17 -24.28 13.22 6.19
C GLY A 17 -23.59 11.90 5.83
N ARG A 18 -22.26 11.92 5.65
CA ARG A 18 -21.48 10.74 5.28
C ARG A 18 -21.21 9.88 6.50
N CYS A 19 -21.03 8.59 6.28
CA CYS A 19 -20.64 7.69 7.35
C CYS A 19 -19.27 8.09 7.91
N THR A 20 -19.13 8.13 9.24
CA THR A 20 -17.84 8.43 9.86
C THR A 20 -16.84 7.31 9.60
N ILE A 21 -15.54 7.64 9.58
CA ILE A 21 -14.46 6.69 9.27
C ILE A 21 -14.52 5.43 10.15
N ALA A 22 -14.82 5.58 11.44
CA ALA A 22 -14.91 4.46 12.37
C ALA A 22 -16.05 3.49 12.00
N TRP A 23 -17.23 4.03 11.67
CA TRP A 23 -18.37 3.23 11.25
C TRP A 23 -18.18 2.65 9.84
N GLN A 24 -17.57 3.40 8.92
CA GLN A 24 -17.20 2.91 7.60
C GLN A 24 -16.25 1.70 7.70
N ALA A 25 -15.21 1.78 8.54
CA ALA A 25 -14.27 0.69 8.76
C ALA A 25 -14.96 -0.55 9.37
N PHE A 26 -15.90 -0.35 10.31
CA PHE A 26 -16.70 -1.43 10.87
C PHE A 26 -17.57 -2.12 9.80
N PHE A 27 -18.30 -1.36 8.99
CA PHE A 27 -19.12 -1.92 7.91
C PHE A 27 -18.28 -2.61 6.83
N ALA A 28 -17.13 -2.03 6.48
CA ALA A 28 -16.19 -2.64 5.54
C ALA A 28 -15.66 -3.98 6.08
N ALA A 29 -15.36 -4.06 7.38
CA ALA A 29 -14.97 -5.32 8.00
C ALA A 29 -16.09 -6.37 8.02
N LEU A 30 -17.36 -5.96 8.18
CA LEU A 30 -18.52 -6.86 8.10
C LEU A 30 -18.76 -7.40 6.69
N SER A 31 -18.52 -6.60 5.66
CA SER A 31 -18.68 -6.99 4.25
C SER A 31 -17.50 -7.78 3.71
N GLY A 32 -16.50 -8.10 4.53
CA GLY A 32 -15.25 -8.73 4.10
C GLY A 32 -14.31 -7.78 3.32
N GLN A 33 -14.67 -6.50 3.21
CA GLN A 33 -13.83 -5.43 2.68
C GLN A 33 -13.05 -4.71 3.78
N GLY A 34 -12.59 -5.42 4.80
CA GLY A 34 -11.76 -4.82 5.84
C GLY A 34 -10.58 -4.06 5.21
N ALA A 35 -10.20 -2.92 5.80
CA ALA A 35 -9.11 -2.09 5.29
C ALA A 35 -7.94 -2.99 4.89
N ALA A 36 -7.56 -2.96 3.61
CA ALA A 36 -6.62 -3.91 3.08
C ALA A 36 -5.30 -3.78 3.86
N LYS A 37 -4.91 -4.88 4.50
CA LYS A 37 -3.82 -4.85 5.48
C LYS A 37 -2.52 -4.47 4.78
N SER A 38 -1.87 -3.42 5.28
CA SER A 38 -0.54 -3.07 4.81
C SER A 38 0.43 -4.23 5.08
N THR A 39 1.32 -4.46 4.11
CA THR A 39 2.28 -5.57 4.19
C THR A 39 3.68 -5.00 4.30
N ILE A 40 4.35 -5.27 5.42
CA ILE A 40 5.77 -4.97 5.58
C ILE A 40 6.55 -6.01 4.79
N ILE A 41 7.51 -5.54 3.99
CA ILE A 41 8.33 -6.34 3.11
C ILE A 41 9.78 -6.15 3.57
N ALA A 42 10.47 -7.26 3.82
CA ALA A 42 11.91 -7.27 4.06
C ALA A 42 12.60 -7.66 2.75
N PRO A 43 13.18 -6.70 2.01
CA PRO A 43 13.78 -7.02 0.73
C PRO A 43 15.12 -7.74 0.93
N ASP A 44 15.36 -8.77 0.14
CA ASP A 44 16.56 -9.61 0.18
C ASP A 44 17.40 -9.47 -1.10
N GLY A 45 18.72 -9.48 -0.95
CA GLY A 45 19.65 -9.27 -2.06
C GLY A 45 19.52 -7.89 -2.71
N SER A 46 20.20 -7.67 -3.84
CA SER A 46 20.04 -6.46 -4.67
C SER A 46 20.51 -6.82 -6.09
N PRO A 47 19.72 -6.54 -7.15
CA PRO A 47 18.40 -5.91 -7.14
C PRO A 47 17.29 -6.79 -6.55
N TYR A 48 16.34 -6.17 -5.86
CA TYR A 48 15.15 -6.83 -5.32
C TYR A 48 13.93 -6.56 -6.21
N THR A 49 13.09 -7.58 -6.42
CA THR A 49 11.86 -7.46 -7.23
C THR A 49 10.63 -7.68 -6.37
N TYR A 50 9.83 -6.64 -6.19
CA TYR A 50 8.50 -6.73 -5.59
C TYR A 50 7.44 -6.93 -6.67
N THR A 51 6.51 -7.89 -6.49
CA THR A 51 5.34 -8.07 -7.37
C THR A 51 4.06 -7.72 -6.61
N ALA A 52 3.27 -6.78 -7.13
CA ALA A 52 2.06 -6.32 -6.46
C ALA A 52 0.91 -7.34 -6.59
N PRO A 53 0.35 -7.86 -5.47
CA PRO A 53 -0.75 -8.83 -5.50
C PRO A 53 -2.11 -8.18 -5.87
N SER A 54 -2.22 -6.87 -5.69
CA SER A 54 -3.40 -6.04 -5.96
C SER A 54 -2.98 -4.64 -6.43
N GLY A 55 -3.95 -3.78 -6.76
CA GLY A 55 -3.69 -2.35 -6.90
C GLY A 55 -3.30 -1.73 -5.55
N GLY A 56 -2.46 -0.70 -5.58
CA GLY A 56 -2.01 -0.02 -4.37
C GLY A 56 -0.75 0.82 -4.56
N HIS A 57 -0.03 1.03 -3.47
CA HIS A 57 1.22 1.79 -3.45
C HIS A 57 2.31 0.99 -2.72
N LEU A 58 3.50 0.92 -3.31
CA LEU A 58 4.70 0.49 -2.61
C LEU A 58 5.40 1.72 -2.04
N VAL A 59 5.55 1.76 -0.73
CA VAL A 59 6.27 2.80 0.01
C VAL A 59 7.68 2.31 0.31
N VAL A 60 8.67 3.14 -0.01
CA VAL A 60 10.09 2.90 0.20
C VAL A 60 10.60 3.84 1.28
N GLN A 61 11.24 3.27 2.30
CA GLN A 61 11.86 3.97 3.43
C GLN A 61 13.36 3.65 3.46
N GLY A 62 14.18 4.55 2.95
CA GLY A 62 15.62 4.36 2.83
C GLY A 62 16.10 4.78 1.45
N GLU A 63 17.42 4.70 1.24
CA GLU A 63 18.02 5.04 -0.04
C GLU A 63 18.01 3.84 -0.99
N ILE A 64 17.64 4.11 -2.24
CA ILE A 64 17.80 3.20 -3.36
C ILE A 64 18.66 3.89 -4.42
N THR A 65 19.49 3.12 -5.12
CA THR A 65 20.36 3.62 -6.20
C THR A 65 19.72 3.43 -7.58
N GLY A 66 18.66 2.62 -7.68
CA GLY A 66 17.91 2.41 -8.91
C GLY A 66 16.48 1.96 -8.64
N LEU A 67 15.57 2.39 -9.51
CA LEU A 67 14.17 2.00 -9.48
C LEU A 67 13.65 1.78 -10.90
N ALA A 68 13.01 0.65 -11.14
CA ALA A 68 12.30 0.39 -12.39
C ALA A 68 10.93 -0.23 -12.12
N LEU A 69 9.93 0.17 -12.91
CA LEU A 69 8.59 -0.40 -12.92
C LEU A 69 8.42 -1.25 -14.17
N ILE A 70 8.06 -2.52 -14.00
CA ILE A 70 7.68 -3.40 -15.10
C ILE A 70 6.16 -3.53 -15.09
N ARG A 71 5.53 -2.99 -16.12
CA ARG A 71 4.10 -3.16 -16.41
C ARG A 71 3.98 -3.86 -17.76
N GLY A 72 3.64 -5.15 -17.75
CA GLY A 72 3.71 -5.98 -18.95
C GLY A 72 5.13 -6.52 -19.15
N ARG A 73 5.81 -6.09 -20.22
CA ARG A 73 7.11 -6.66 -20.63
C ARG A 73 8.30 -5.74 -20.37
N ASP A 74 8.17 -4.46 -20.70
CA ASP A 74 9.31 -3.55 -20.71
C ASP A 74 9.49 -2.84 -19.36
N PRO A 75 10.73 -2.73 -18.86
CA PRO A 75 11.04 -1.95 -17.67
C PRO A 75 11.03 -0.46 -17.98
N ILE A 76 10.31 0.31 -17.15
CA ILE A 76 10.29 1.76 -17.16
C ILE A 76 11.18 2.24 -16.01
N ALA A 77 12.29 2.89 -16.34
CA ALA A 77 13.15 3.49 -15.32
C ALA A 77 12.42 4.65 -14.64
N LEU A 78 12.46 4.67 -13.30
CA LEU A 78 11.88 5.72 -12.47
C LEU A 78 12.98 6.41 -11.68
N ALA A 79 12.68 7.61 -11.17
CA ALA A 79 13.62 8.31 -10.30
C ALA A 79 13.79 7.52 -8.98
N PRO A 80 15.04 7.23 -8.55
CA PRO A 80 15.30 6.48 -7.32
C PRO A 80 14.91 7.26 -6.05
N SER A 81 14.65 8.56 -6.15
CA SER A 81 14.16 9.39 -5.04
C SER A 81 12.65 9.23 -4.75
N LEU A 82 11.92 8.44 -5.55
CA LEU A 82 10.50 8.19 -5.30
C LEU A 82 10.31 7.30 -4.08
N SER A 83 9.67 7.85 -3.06
CA SER A 83 9.31 7.14 -1.83
C SER A 83 7.97 6.42 -1.92
N MET A 84 7.12 6.73 -2.91
CA MET A 84 5.82 6.09 -3.09
C MET A 84 5.57 5.79 -4.56
N ILE A 85 5.35 4.51 -4.85
CA ILE A 85 5.29 3.97 -6.21
C ILE A 85 3.88 3.37 -6.40
N PRO A 86 3.03 3.94 -7.26
CA PRO A 86 1.72 3.37 -7.55
C PRO A 86 1.87 2.10 -8.40
N LEU A 87 1.25 1.02 -7.96
CA LEU A 87 1.31 -0.29 -8.60
C LEU A 87 -0.11 -0.80 -8.90
N SER A 88 -0.26 -1.42 -10.07
CA SER A 88 -1.43 -2.22 -10.42
C SER A 88 -1.17 -3.69 -10.11
N LYS A 89 -2.24 -4.50 -10.04
CA LYS A 89 -2.11 -5.94 -9.83
C LYS A 89 -1.19 -6.57 -10.89
N GLY A 90 -0.14 -7.25 -10.45
CA GLY A 90 0.84 -7.91 -11.30
C GLY A 90 2.00 -7.02 -11.77
N ASP A 91 1.97 -5.71 -11.50
CA ASP A 91 3.13 -4.83 -11.72
C ASP A 91 4.32 -5.31 -10.87
N ARG A 92 5.54 -5.11 -11.38
CA ARG A 92 6.77 -5.42 -10.65
C ARG A 92 7.60 -4.17 -10.44
N ALA A 93 7.97 -3.88 -9.20
CA ALA A 93 8.94 -2.86 -8.87
C ALA A 93 10.30 -3.51 -8.64
N VAL A 94 11.31 -3.12 -9.42
CA VAL A 94 12.69 -3.56 -9.28
C VAL A 94 13.47 -2.44 -8.59
N LEU A 95 13.99 -2.73 -7.41
CA LEU A 95 14.73 -1.79 -6.58
C LEU A 95 16.19 -2.23 -6.50
N THR A 96 17.10 -1.31 -6.74
CA THR A 96 18.54 -1.51 -6.55
C THR A 96 18.99 -0.66 -5.40
N TYR A 97 19.74 -1.23 -4.46
CA TYR A 97 20.25 -0.52 -3.28
C TYR A 97 21.57 -1.12 -2.79
N THR A 98 22.28 -0.38 -1.96
CA THR A 98 23.52 -0.81 -1.28
C THR A 98 23.26 -1.33 0.13
N ALA A 99 22.24 -0.81 0.81
CA ALA A 99 21.72 -1.29 2.09
C ALA A 99 20.21 -1.53 1.97
N ALA A 100 19.68 -2.57 2.61
CA ALA A 100 18.29 -2.96 2.48
C ALA A 100 17.34 -1.86 3.02
N PRO A 101 16.45 -1.28 2.18
CA PRO A 101 15.48 -0.30 2.63
C PRO A 101 14.29 -0.97 3.34
N GLY A 102 13.55 -0.19 4.12
CA GLY A 102 12.23 -0.59 4.60
C GLY A 102 11.20 -0.49 3.48
N LEU A 103 10.42 -1.55 3.25
CA LEU A 103 9.36 -1.54 2.23
C LEU A 103 8.01 -1.83 2.87
N VAL A 104 6.98 -1.07 2.47
CA VAL A 104 5.60 -1.28 2.91
C VAL A 104 4.67 -1.18 1.72
N PHE A 105 3.86 -2.21 1.47
CA PHE A 105 2.80 -2.15 0.48
C PHE A 105 1.47 -1.75 1.12
N LEU A 106 0.83 -0.76 0.54
CA LEU A 106 -0.48 -0.23 0.91
C LEU A 106 -1.48 -0.58 -0.20
N PRO A 107 -2.31 -1.62 -0.01
CA PRO A 107 -3.31 -1.98 -1.01
C PRO A 107 -4.42 -0.91 -1.08
N ALA A 108 -4.99 -0.71 -2.27
CA ALA A 108 -6.10 0.21 -2.54
C ALA A 108 -7.39 -0.54 -2.91
#